data_AF-A0A2V9CXG7-F1
#
_entry.id   AF-A0A2V9CXG7-F1
#
_cell.length_a   1.000
_cell.length_b   1.000
_cell.length_c   1.000
_cell.angle_alpha   90.00
_cell.angle_beta   90.00
_cell.angle_gamma   90.00
#
_symmetry.space_group_name_H-M   'P 1'
#
loop_
_entity.id
_entity.type
_entity.pdbx_description
1 polymer ?
#
loop_
_entity_poly.entity_id
_entity_poly.type
_entity_poly.pdbx_seq_one_letter_code
_entity_poly.pdbx_strand_id
1 'polypeptide(L)'
;MDKPFSLALGRRHVAFSFRHCDRTLDRHRSLLRSCALERVGVGAGAYVWSYISHDEHERETGILTGEAVADSLITTQALKYAFGRERPIADQGRLDFFKGGNSFPSNHAAAAWSAATVIAHEYPGFITQTLAYGLATAVSASVVLGKDHSPSDALVGSAIGWLIGRQIYRAHHDPDLGGATVGDLPGKEVRRGERDRQDMGSPFVPLDSWVYSTFERLAALRYVSSAILGLKPWTR
;
A
#
# COMPACT_ATOMS: atom_id res chain seq x y z
N MET A 1 34.71 -2.64 64.64
CA MET A 1 33.30 -2.52 65.04
C MET A 1 32.74 -1.27 64.36
N ASP A 2 31.76 -1.27 63.46
CA ASP A 2 31.03 -2.29 62.72
C ASP A 2 30.42 -1.61 61.49
N LYS A 3 30.33 -2.32 60.37
CA LYS A 3 29.41 -1.94 59.28
C LYS A 3 27.98 -2.21 59.73
N PRO A 4 26.98 -1.66 59.02
CA PRO A 4 26.14 -2.61 58.30
C PRO A 4 25.89 -2.23 56.84
N PHE A 5 25.88 -3.28 56.03
CA PHE A 5 25.41 -3.38 54.67
C PHE A 5 23.94 -3.86 54.76
N SER A 6 22.99 -3.27 54.02
CA SER A 6 21.81 -4.02 53.57
C SER A 6 21.11 -3.37 52.37
N LEU A 7 20.80 -4.22 51.40
CA LEU A 7 20.10 -3.99 50.13
C LEU A 7 18.61 -3.64 50.32
N ALA A 8 18.04 -2.86 49.39
CA ALA A 8 16.68 -3.09 48.92
C ALA A 8 16.47 -2.53 47.50
N LEU A 9 15.77 -3.33 46.70
CA LEU A 9 15.55 -3.27 45.26
C LEU A 9 14.78 -2.05 44.76
N GLY A 10 15.17 -1.60 43.57
CA GLY A 10 14.30 -1.68 42.38
C GLY A 10 13.15 -0.68 42.24
N ARG A 11 13.40 0.38 41.45
CA ARG A 11 12.43 0.88 40.47
C ARG A 11 13.13 1.80 39.47
N ARG A 12 13.69 1.23 38.41
CA ARG A 12 14.08 2.00 37.22
C ARG A 12 12.81 2.33 36.44
N HIS A 13 12.20 3.49 36.73
CA HIS A 13 11.32 4.12 35.75
C HIS A 13 12.22 4.74 34.68
N VAL A 14 12.36 4.06 33.54
CA VAL A 14 12.88 4.67 32.32
C VAL A 14 11.78 5.61 31.81
N ALA A 15 11.82 6.86 32.23
CA ALA A 15 10.99 7.92 31.68
C ALA A 15 11.55 8.30 30.30
N PHE A 16 10.88 7.84 29.24
CA PHE A 16 11.12 8.34 27.88
C PHE A 16 10.62 9.78 27.81
N SER A 17 11.53 10.73 28.05
CA SER A 17 11.25 12.16 27.93
C SER A 17 11.21 12.53 26.44
N PHE A 18 10.02 12.51 25.85
CA PHE A 18 9.75 13.21 24.60
C PHE A 18 9.74 14.72 24.88
N ARG A 19 10.88 15.34 24.60
CA ARG A 19 11.09 16.77 24.82
C ARG A 19 10.21 17.55 23.85
N HIS A 20 9.12 18.11 24.38
CA HIS A 20 8.36 19.19 23.75
C HIS A 20 9.31 20.36 23.45
N CYS A 21 9.23 20.93 22.25
CA CYS A 21 9.99 22.13 21.89
C CYS A 21 9.03 23.25 21.49
N ASP A 22 8.74 24.13 22.45
CA ASP A 22 8.08 25.42 22.21
C ASP A 22 9.12 26.54 21.96
N ARG A 23 8.70 27.47 21.11
CA ARG A 23 9.12 28.86 20.84
C ARG A 23 10.37 29.26 20.03
N THR A 24 10.03 30.19 19.14
CA THR A 24 10.73 31.39 18.65
C THR A 24 11.80 31.27 17.59
N LEU A 25 11.38 31.67 16.37
CA LEU A 25 12.10 32.57 15.45
C LEU A 25 13.53 32.20 15.04
N ASP A 26 13.74 31.01 14.46
CA ASP A 26 14.87 30.74 13.55
C ASP A 26 14.62 29.53 12.60
N ARG A 27 13.35 29.25 12.32
CA ARG A 27 12.89 27.90 11.96
C ARG A 27 12.47 27.75 10.49
N HIS A 28 13.38 28.03 9.55
CA HIS A 28 13.17 27.62 8.15
C HIS A 28 14.14 26.54 7.65
N ARG A 29 15.30 26.35 8.32
CA ARG A 29 16.32 25.38 7.86
C ARG A 29 16.37 24.06 8.66
N SER A 30 15.87 24.03 9.90
CA SER A 30 15.92 22.83 10.76
C SER A 30 14.73 21.88 10.57
N LEU A 31 13.55 22.38 10.16
CA LEU A 31 12.35 21.56 9.93
C LEU A 31 12.50 20.59 8.75
N LEU A 32 13.23 21.00 7.71
CA LEU A 32 13.54 20.14 6.57
C LEU A 32 14.50 19.00 6.94
N ARG A 33 15.41 19.22 7.90
CA ARG A 33 16.45 18.24 8.27
C ARG A 33 15.94 17.15 9.21
N SER A 34 15.12 17.49 10.20
CA SER A 34 14.62 16.48 11.16
C SER A 34 13.51 15.60 10.57
N CYS A 35 12.65 16.15 9.70
CA CYS A 35 11.54 15.41 9.11
C CYS A 35 11.99 14.58 7.88
N ALA A 36 13.09 14.95 7.20
CA ALA A 36 13.63 14.16 6.08
C ALA A 36 14.29 12.85 6.52
N LEU A 37 14.93 12.82 7.69
CA LEU A 37 15.65 11.64 8.17
C LEU A 37 14.71 10.50 8.61
N GLU A 38 13.53 10.82 9.14
CA GLU A 38 12.52 9.83 9.51
C GLU A 38 11.86 9.19 8.27
N ARG A 39 11.62 9.99 7.22
CA ARG A 39 10.97 9.56 5.96
C ARG A 39 11.79 8.52 5.17
N VAL A 40 13.11 8.57 5.26
CA VAL A 40 14.00 7.67 4.51
C VAL A 40 14.20 6.32 5.24
N GLY A 41 13.89 6.24 6.55
CA GLY A 41 14.24 5.08 7.37
C GLY A 41 13.56 3.77 6.97
N VAL A 42 12.28 3.80 6.59
CA VAL A 42 11.53 2.57 6.23
C VAL A 42 11.93 2.07 4.84
N GLY A 43 11.99 2.96 3.85
CA GLY A 43 12.40 2.60 2.49
C GLY A 43 13.87 2.19 2.41
N ALA A 44 14.76 2.92 3.08
CA ALA A 44 16.18 2.56 3.16
C ALA A 44 16.41 1.29 3.99
N GLY A 45 15.62 1.06 5.05
CA GLY A 45 15.67 -0.19 5.81
C GLY A 45 15.28 -1.40 4.96
N ALA A 46 14.21 -1.31 4.19
CA ALA A 46 13.79 -2.36 3.26
C ALA A 46 14.81 -2.58 2.13
N TYR A 47 15.38 -1.51 1.59
CA TYR A 47 16.42 -1.59 0.56
C TYR A 47 17.72 -2.21 1.12
N VAL A 48 18.15 -1.82 2.32
CA VAL A 48 19.30 -2.45 2.99
C VAL A 48 19.02 -3.92 3.28
N TRP A 49 17.80 -4.25 3.75
CA TRP A 49 17.37 -5.63 3.97
C TRP A 49 17.49 -6.46 2.69
N SER A 50 17.08 -5.91 1.55
CA SER A 50 17.20 -6.61 0.25
C SER A 50 18.63 -7.00 -0.12
N TYR A 51 19.62 -6.19 0.29
CA TYR A 51 21.02 -6.39 -0.08
C TYR A 51 21.73 -7.40 0.84
N ILE A 52 21.19 -7.65 2.03
CA ILE A 52 21.72 -8.62 3.00
C ILE A 52 20.96 -9.95 3.00
N SER A 53 19.74 -9.96 2.46
CA SER A 53 18.99 -11.19 2.21
C SER A 53 19.68 -12.05 1.15
N HIS A 54 19.76 -13.35 1.44
CA HIS A 54 20.36 -14.34 0.53
C HIS A 54 19.27 -15.10 -0.26
N ASP A 55 18.01 -14.92 0.11
CA ASP A 55 16.84 -15.47 -0.56
C ASP A 55 16.31 -14.45 -1.59
N GLU A 56 16.06 -14.89 -2.81
CA GLU A 56 15.62 -14.02 -3.90
C GLU A 56 14.24 -13.41 -3.61
N HIS A 57 13.36 -14.16 -2.94
CA HIS A 57 12.00 -13.70 -2.57
C HIS A 57 12.05 -12.58 -1.52
N GLU A 58 12.94 -12.71 -0.53
CA GLU A 58 13.15 -11.65 0.47
C GLU A 58 13.80 -10.40 -0.15
N ARG A 59 14.74 -10.61 -1.07
CA ARG A 59 15.41 -9.53 -1.79
C ARG A 59 14.42 -8.74 -2.65
N GLU A 60 13.59 -9.44 -3.42
CA GLU A 60 12.51 -8.81 -4.19
C GLU A 60 11.56 -8.04 -3.28
N THR A 61 11.08 -8.66 -2.20
CA THR A 61 10.20 -8.00 -1.23
C THR A 61 10.80 -6.68 -0.74
N GLY A 62 12.09 -6.67 -0.40
CA GLY A 62 12.79 -5.46 0.06
C GLY A 62 12.89 -4.38 -1.02
N ILE A 63 13.16 -4.76 -2.27
CA ILE A 63 13.22 -3.84 -3.41
C ILE A 63 11.84 -3.23 -3.69
N LEU A 64 10.81 -4.05 -3.85
CA LEU A 64 9.44 -3.61 -4.12
C LEU A 64 8.88 -2.74 -2.99
N THR A 65 9.18 -3.12 -1.73
CA THR A 65 8.79 -2.33 -0.55
C THR A 65 9.49 -0.97 -0.56
N GLY A 66 10.78 -0.95 -0.86
CA GLY A 66 11.57 0.28 -0.99
C GLY A 66 11.01 1.22 -2.06
N GLU A 67 10.72 0.68 -3.24
CA GLU A 67 10.14 1.42 -4.37
C GLU A 67 8.76 1.98 -4.03
N ALA A 68 7.86 1.15 -3.50
CA ALA A 68 6.51 1.57 -3.12
C ALA A 68 6.52 2.66 -2.03
N VAL A 69 7.41 2.56 -1.05
CA VAL A 69 7.60 3.60 -0.03
C VAL A 69 8.13 4.88 -0.66
N ALA A 70 9.14 4.81 -1.52
CA ALA A 70 9.69 5.99 -2.19
C ALA A 70 8.62 6.72 -3.02
N ASP A 71 7.86 6.00 -3.83
CA ASP A 71 6.80 6.54 -4.68
C ASP A 71 5.66 7.17 -3.85
N SER A 72 5.28 6.53 -2.74
CA SER A 72 4.27 7.09 -1.84
C SER A 72 4.74 8.38 -1.18
N LEU A 73 6.01 8.47 -0.78
CA LEU A 73 6.60 9.67 -0.18
C LEU A 73 6.71 10.81 -1.19
N ILE A 74 7.11 10.52 -2.44
CA ILE A 74 7.16 11.51 -3.52
C ILE A 74 5.75 12.03 -3.81
N THR A 75 4.78 11.11 -3.97
CA THR A 75 3.39 11.45 -4.28
C THR A 75 2.78 12.32 -3.19
N THR A 76 2.88 11.90 -1.94
CA THR A 76 2.34 12.66 -0.80
C THR A 76 3.04 14.00 -0.60
N GLN A 77 4.35 14.08 -0.88
CA GLN A 77 5.08 15.35 -0.84
C GLN A 77 4.59 16.33 -1.91
N ALA A 78 4.33 15.86 -3.14
CA ALA A 78 3.75 16.68 -4.20
C ALA A 78 2.35 17.19 -3.82
N LEU A 79 1.50 16.31 -3.26
CA LEU A 79 0.16 16.68 -2.81
C LEU A 79 0.20 17.69 -1.66
N LYS A 80 1.15 17.60 -0.73
CA LYS A 80 1.32 18.61 0.32
C LYS A 80 1.59 20.00 -0.24
N TYR A 81 2.44 20.11 -1.27
CA TYR A 81 2.70 21.39 -1.92
C TYR A 81 1.45 21.94 -2.63
N ALA A 82 0.61 21.06 -3.18
CA ALA A 82 -0.64 21.46 -3.84
C ALA A 82 -1.71 21.91 -2.83
N PHE A 83 -1.90 21.18 -1.73
CA PHE A 83 -3.00 21.41 -0.79
C PHE A 83 -2.65 22.33 0.37
N GLY A 84 -1.39 22.40 0.79
CA GLY A 84 -0.93 23.36 1.80
C GLY A 84 -1.68 23.31 3.13
N ARG A 85 -2.14 22.12 3.57
CA ARG A 85 -3.02 22.00 4.76
C ARG A 85 -2.24 22.09 6.08
N GLU A 86 -2.74 22.88 7.02
CA GLU A 86 -2.14 22.98 8.37
C GLU A 86 -2.37 21.71 9.21
N ARG A 87 -1.48 21.50 10.19
CA ARG A 87 -1.54 20.35 11.11
C ARG A 87 -2.47 20.68 12.28
N PRO A 88 -3.21 19.69 12.83
CA PRO A 88 -4.12 19.91 13.96
C PRO A 88 -3.49 20.58 15.17
N ILE A 89 -2.21 20.31 15.44
CA ILE A 89 -1.48 20.93 16.55
C ILE A 89 -1.19 22.42 16.32
N ALA A 90 -1.11 22.87 15.07
CA ALA A 90 -0.82 24.26 14.70
C ALA A 90 -2.08 25.14 14.65
N ASP A 91 -3.23 24.57 14.29
CA ASP A 91 -4.47 25.31 14.03
C ASP A 91 -5.62 24.99 15.00
N GLN A 92 -5.30 24.36 16.14
CA GLN A 92 -6.27 23.93 17.16
C GLN A 92 -7.32 22.92 16.65
N GLY A 93 -7.00 22.18 15.59
CA GLY A 93 -7.88 21.17 15.00
C GLY A 93 -8.79 21.71 13.91
N ARG A 94 -8.47 22.88 13.34
CA ARG A 94 -9.14 23.38 12.14
C ARG A 94 -8.75 22.53 10.93
N LEU A 95 -9.48 22.67 9.82
CA LEU A 95 -9.25 21.92 8.58
C LEU A 95 -8.88 22.89 7.46
N ASP A 96 -7.89 23.75 7.70
CA ASP A 96 -7.55 24.82 6.76
C ASP A 96 -6.59 24.34 5.67
N PHE A 97 -7.03 24.49 4.43
CA PHE A 97 -6.25 24.22 3.22
C PHE A 97 -5.64 25.50 2.65
N PHE A 98 -4.60 25.33 1.83
CA PHE A 98 -3.92 26.39 1.06
C PHE A 98 -3.31 27.50 1.93
N LYS A 99 -2.87 27.14 3.14
CA LYS A 99 -2.15 28.03 4.07
C LYS A 99 -0.65 27.78 4.10
N GLY A 100 -0.14 26.91 3.23
CA GLY A 100 1.28 26.53 3.18
C GLY A 100 1.68 25.48 4.21
N GLY A 101 0.72 24.83 4.86
CA GLY A 101 0.96 23.73 5.78
C GLY A 101 1.35 22.42 5.09
N ASN A 102 1.78 21.43 5.87
CA ASN A 102 2.29 20.16 5.36
C ASN A 102 1.59 18.93 5.99
N SER A 103 0.32 19.04 6.35
CA SER A 103 -0.44 17.94 6.97
C SER A 103 -1.00 16.96 5.95
N PHE A 104 -1.70 17.44 4.92
CA PHE A 104 -2.46 16.59 3.99
C PHE A 104 -1.68 16.22 2.73
N PRO A 105 -1.71 14.95 2.28
CA PRO A 105 -2.09 13.74 3.02
C PRO A 105 -0.98 13.25 3.96
N SER A 106 -1.25 12.29 4.86
CA SER A 106 -0.24 11.76 5.80
C SER A 106 0.82 10.90 5.11
N ASN A 107 2.09 11.29 5.23
CA ASN A 107 3.22 10.52 4.67
C ASN A 107 3.48 9.23 5.44
N HIS A 108 3.33 9.26 6.77
CA HIS A 108 3.53 8.08 7.61
C HIS A 108 2.50 6.99 7.29
N ALA A 109 1.23 7.41 7.12
CA ALA A 109 0.18 6.49 6.71
C ALA A 109 0.46 5.95 5.29
N ALA A 110 0.83 6.81 4.34
CA ALA A 110 1.13 6.37 2.98
C ALA A 110 2.28 5.37 2.91
N ALA A 111 3.41 5.64 3.57
CA ALA A 111 4.56 4.75 3.60
C ALA A 111 4.26 3.42 4.32
N ALA A 112 3.53 3.46 5.45
CA ALA A 112 3.20 2.25 6.19
C ALA A 112 2.24 1.34 5.39
N TRP A 113 1.24 1.94 4.75
CA TRP A 113 0.27 1.18 3.95
C TRP A 113 0.87 0.69 2.62
N SER A 114 1.79 1.42 2.00
CA SER A 114 2.49 0.94 0.80
C SER A 114 3.37 -0.27 1.12
N ALA A 115 4.16 -0.20 2.20
CA ALA A 115 4.98 -1.32 2.64
C ALA A 115 4.15 -2.53 3.05
N ALA A 116 3.11 -2.32 3.87
CA ALA A 116 2.22 -3.40 4.30
C ALA A 116 1.52 -4.08 3.10
N THR A 117 1.15 -3.31 2.08
CA THR A 117 0.52 -3.86 0.88
C THR A 117 1.49 -4.77 0.11
N VAL A 118 2.73 -4.34 -0.12
CA VAL A 118 3.74 -5.18 -0.80
C VAL A 118 3.99 -6.46 0.00
N ILE A 119 4.27 -6.34 1.30
CA ILE A 119 4.54 -7.49 2.17
C ILE A 119 3.34 -8.47 2.21
N ALA A 120 2.12 -7.95 2.27
CA ALA A 120 0.90 -8.77 2.30
C ALA A 120 0.65 -9.54 0.99
N HIS A 121 1.13 -9.01 -0.14
CA HIS A 121 1.04 -9.70 -1.43
C HIS A 121 2.21 -10.66 -1.63
N GLU A 122 3.43 -10.32 -1.19
CA GLU A 122 4.57 -11.25 -1.27
C GLU A 122 4.44 -12.45 -0.35
N TYR A 123 3.79 -12.28 0.79
CA TYR A 123 3.55 -13.33 1.76
C TYR A 123 2.06 -13.46 2.07
N PRO A 124 1.27 -14.16 1.23
CA PRO A 124 -0.19 -14.20 1.33
C PRO A 124 -0.75 -15.04 2.50
N GLY A 125 0.05 -15.30 3.54
CA GLY A 125 -0.38 -16.01 4.74
C GLY A 125 -1.25 -15.13 5.64
N PHE A 126 -2.31 -15.71 6.23
CA PHE A 126 -3.24 -15.01 7.12
C PHE A 126 -2.53 -14.24 8.25
N ILE A 127 -1.52 -14.85 8.87
CA ILE A 127 -0.74 -14.23 9.96
C ILE A 127 0.03 -13.02 9.43
N THR A 128 0.76 -13.18 8.32
CA THR A 128 1.59 -12.10 7.75
C THR A 128 0.75 -10.93 7.30
N GLN A 129 -0.37 -11.17 6.63
CA GLN A 129 -1.30 -10.12 6.21
C GLN A 129 -1.88 -9.38 7.43
N THR A 130 -2.31 -10.12 8.45
CA THR A 130 -2.87 -9.54 9.68
C THR A 130 -1.83 -8.68 10.40
N LEU A 131 -0.59 -9.14 10.48
CA LEU A 131 0.51 -8.39 11.09
C LEU A 131 0.87 -7.15 10.27
N ALA A 132 1.00 -7.27 8.95
CA ALA A 132 1.35 -6.18 8.05
C ALA A 132 0.30 -5.05 8.12
N TYR A 133 -0.97 -5.38 7.90
CA TYR A 133 -2.05 -4.39 7.98
C TYR A 133 -2.32 -3.92 9.42
N GLY A 134 -2.09 -4.77 10.42
CA GLY A 134 -2.17 -4.39 11.84
C GLY A 134 -1.14 -3.32 12.21
N LEU A 135 0.12 -3.48 11.77
CA LEU A 135 1.17 -2.49 11.96
C LEU A 135 0.88 -1.19 11.21
N ALA A 136 0.41 -1.26 9.96
CA ALA A 136 0.00 -0.08 9.20
C ALA A 136 -1.14 0.69 9.89
N THR A 137 -2.10 -0.04 10.46
CA THR A 137 -3.19 0.53 11.26
C THR A 137 -2.67 1.18 12.53
N ALA A 138 -1.74 0.54 13.26
CA ALA A 138 -1.13 1.09 14.47
C ALA A 138 -0.37 2.40 14.18
N VAL A 139 0.38 2.47 13.07
CA VAL A 139 1.04 3.71 12.62
C VAL A 139 0.01 4.79 12.27
N SER A 140 -1.08 4.41 11.60
CA SER A 140 -2.13 5.37 11.24
C SER A 140 -2.85 5.92 12.48
N ALA A 141 -3.08 5.07 13.48
CA ALA A 141 -3.65 5.48 14.76
C ALA A 141 -2.69 6.37 15.55
N SER A 142 -1.38 6.08 15.56
CA SER A 142 -0.40 6.84 16.34
C SER A 142 -0.29 8.29 15.86
N VAL A 143 -0.28 8.54 14.54
CA VAL A 143 -0.20 9.91 14.00
C VAL A 143 -1.46 10.73 14.24
N VAL A 144 -2.62 10.07 14.35
CA VAL A 144 -3.89 10.73 14.70
C VAL A 144 -3.94 11.04 16.20
N LEU A 145 -3.62 10.07 17.05
CA LEU A 145 -3.59 10.23 18.50
C LEU A 145 -2.51 11.24 18.95
N GLY A 146 -1.39 11.30 18.22
CA GLY A 146 -0.32 12.27 18.41
C GLY A 146 -0.66 13.69 17.94
N LYS A 147 -1.83 13.90 17.30
CA LYS A 147 -2.26 15.18 16.69
C LYS A 147 -1.32 15.72 15.62
N ASP A 148 -0.47 14.87 15.04
CA ASP A 148 0.40 15.20 13.91
C ASP A 148 -0.39 15.35 12.62
N HIS A 149 -1.42 14.51 12.48
CA HIS A 149 -2.30 14.44 11.33
C HIS A 149 -3.75 14.31 11.79
N SER A 150 -4.68 14.87 11.03
CA SER A 150 -6.10 14.60 11.28
C SER A 150 -6.49 13.20 10.80
N PRO A 151 -7.62 12.65 11.27
CA PRO A 151 -8.13 11.37 10.78
C PRO A 151 -8.27 11.32 9.25
N SER A 152 -8.69 12.41 8.61
CA SER A 152 -8.80 12.47 7.14
C SER A 152 -7.45 12.46 6.44
N ASP A 153 -6.42 13.10 7.00
CA ASP A 153 -5.06 13.03 6.45
C ASP A 153 -4.52 11.59 6.49
N ALA A 154 -4.77 10.88 7.59
CA ALA A 154 -4.37 9.49 7.77
C ALA A 154 -5.11 8.58 6.79
N LEU A 155 -6.44 8.67 6.70
CA LEU A 155 -7.26 7.86 5.80
C LEU A 155 -6.86 8.03 4.33
N VAL A 156 -6.69 9.27 3.86
CA VAL A 156 -6.27 9.53 2.48
C VAL A 156 -4.84 9.07 2.24
N GLY A 157 -3.94 9.28 3.21
CA GLY A 157 -2.58 8.75 3.16
C GLY A 157 -2.56 7.23 3.00
N SER A 158 -3.33 6.51 3.83
CA SER A 158 -3.48 5.07 3.76
C SER A 158 -3.96 4.58 2.40
N ALA A 159 -4.98 5.23 1.83
CA ALA A 159 -5.52 4.88 0.52
C ALA A 159 -4.48 5.06 -0.59
N ILE A 160 -3.74 6.17 -0.58
CA ILE A 160 -2.65 6.42 -1.53
C ILE A 160 -1.56 5.36 -1.40
N GLY A 161 -1.13 5.07 -0.17
CA GLY A 161 -0.13 4.04 0.10
C GLY A 161 -0.55 2.66 -0.42
N TRP A 162 -1.78 2.25 -0.11
CA TRP A 162 -2.34 0.98 -0.57
C TRP A 162 -2.39 0.89 -2.10
N LEU A 163 -2.83 1.94 -2.78
CA LEU A 163 -2.88 1.97 -4.25
C LEU A 163 -1.50 1.88 -4.88
N ILE A 164 -0.52 2.63 -4.37
CA ILE A 164 0.85 2.61 -4.87
C ILE A 164 1.49 1.25 -4.63
N GLY A 165 1.40 0.70 -3.41
CA GLY A 165 1.94 -0.61 -3.10
C GLY A 165 1.37 -1.70 -4.00
N ARG A 166 0.05 -1.67 -4.23
CA ARG A 166 -0.62 -2.60 -5.15
C ARG A 166 -0.15 -2.43 -6.60
N GLN A 167 0.06 -1.18 -7.04
CA GLN A 167 0.51 -0.89 -8.40
C GLN A 167 1.95 -1.35 -8.64
N ILE A 168 2.86 -1.06 -7.70
CA ILE A 168 4.27 -1.49 -7.78
C ILE A 168 4.37 -3.00 -7.78
N TYR A 169 3.71 -3.66 -6.82
CA TYR A 169 3.67 -5.12 -6.77
C TYR A 169 3.12 -5.70 -8.07
N ARG A 170 2.00 -5.17 -8.60
CA ARG A 170 1.45 -5.63 -9.88
C ARG A 170 2.42 -5.45 -11.06
N ALA A 171 3.16 -4.35 -11.08
CA ALA A 171 3.98 -3.97 -12.22
C ALA A 171 5.32 -4.72 -12.25
N HIS A 172 5.91 -4.95 -11.07
CA HIS A 172 7.33 -5.32 -10.94
C HIS A 172 7.57 -6.66 -10.24
N HIS A 173 6.54 -7.32 -9.69
CA HIS A 173 6.69 -8.63 -9.07
C HIS A 173 7.00 -9.74 -10.09
N ASP A 174 7.96 -10.60 -9.75
CA ASP A 174 8.33 -11.80 -10.46
C ASP A 174 7.43 -12.99 -10.06
N PRO A 175 6.55 -13.46 -10.95
CA PRO A 175 5.62 -14.55 -10.63
C PRO A 175 6.31 -15.90 -10.36
N ASP A 176 7.59 -16.06 -10.68
CA ASP A 176 8.34 -17.28 -10.41
C ASP A 176 8.82 -17.38 -8.95
N LEU A 177 8.83 -16.28 -8.19
CA LEU A 177 9.32 -16.22 -6.81
C LEU A 177 8.26 -16.49 -5.74
N GLY A 178 6.96 -16.44 -6.08
CA GLY A 178 5.87 -16.78 -5.16
C GLY A 178 4.80 -15.69 -5.12
N GLY A 179 4.24 -15.41 -3.94
CA GLY A 179 3.31 -14.29 -3.77
C GLY A 179 1.89 -14.49 -4.32
N ALA A 180 1.06 -13.45 -4.17
CA ALA A 180 -0.32 -13.41 -4.62
C ALA A 180 -0.43 -12.85 -6.05
N THR A 181 -1.04 -13.57 -6.99
CA THR A 181 -1.27 -12.96 -8.31
C THR A 181 -2.31 -11.83 -8.21
N VAL A 182 -2.01 -10.65 -8.77
CA VAL A 182 -2.90 -9.49 -8.71
C VAL A 182 -4.15 -9.76 -9.56
N GLY A 183 -5.16 -10.35 -8.92
CA GLY A 183 -6.38 -10.85 -9.56
C GLY A 183 -7.06 -11.96 -8.74
N ASP A 184 -6.29 -12.69 -7.93
CA ASP A 184 -6.85 -13.67 -7.00
C ASP A 184 -7.39 -12.96 -5.76
N LEU A 185 -8.69 -13.14 -5.49
CA LEU A 185 -9.29 -12.72 -4.23
C LEU A 185 -8.61 -13.49 -3.08
N PRO A 186 -8.37 -12.84 -1.92
CA PRO A 186 -7.78 -13.52 -0.77
C PRO A 186 -8.70 -14.69 -0.37
N GLY A 187 -8.21 -15.92 -0.50
CA GLY A 187 -8.93 -17.14 -0.12
C GLY A 187 -9.17 -18.16 -1.23
N LYS A 188 -8.68 -17.96 -2.47
CA LYS A 188 -8.70 -19.00 -3.50
C LYS A 188 -7.29 -19.52 -3.76
N GLU A 189 -6.93 -20.63 -3.12
CA GLU A 189 -5.86 -21.50 -3.62
C GLU A 189 -6.27 -22.00 -5.00
N VAL A 190 -5.89 -21.28 -6.06
CA VAL A 190 -6.05 -21.77 -7.42
C VAL A 190 -4.95 -22.78 -7.66
N ARG A 191 -5.32 -24.05 -7.56
CA ARG A 191 -4.53 -25.19 -7.99
C ARG A 191 -3.95 -24.87 -9.38
N ARG A 192 -2.61 -24.80 -9.45
CA ARG A 192 -1.82 -24.51 -10.66
C ARG A 192 -2.31 -25.36 -11.83
N GLY A 193 -3.15 -24.77 -12.67
CA GLY A 193 -3.52 -25.28 -13.97
C GLY A 193 -2.88 -24.38 -15.01
N GLU A 194 -2.02 -24.98 -15.83
CA GLU A 194 -1.48 -24.47 -17.08
C GLU A 194 -2.38 -23.37 -17.68
N ARG A 195 -1.89 -22.13 -17.78
CA ARG A 195 -2.59 -21.10 -18.54
C ARG A 195 -2.53 -21.49 -20.02
N ASP A 196 -3.58 -22.14 -20.51
CA ASP A 196 -3.67 -22.56 -21.91
C ASP A 196 -3.73 -21.32 -22.81
N ARG A 197 -2.71 -21.17 -23.68
CA ARG A 197 -2.58 -20.03 -24.59
C ARG A 197 -3.72 -19.95 -25.60
N GLN A 198 -4.50 -21.01 -25.73
CA GLN A 198 -5.68 -21.09 -26.60
C GLN A 198 -6.87 -20.26 -26.10
N ASP A 199 -6.93 -19.92 -24.80
CA ASP A 199 -8.00 -19.12 -24.20
C ASP A 199 -7.71 -17.60 -24.14
N MET A 200 -6.58 -17.17 -24.71
CA MET A 200 -6.12 -15.77 -24.67
C MET A 200 -6.37 -15.00 -26.00
N GLY A 201 -7.08 -15.61 -26.95
CA GLY A 201 -7.53 -14.97 -28.20
C GLY A 201 -8.92 -14.33 -28.08
N SER A 202 -9.31 -13.50 -29.06
CA SER A 202 -10.64 -12.87 -29.11
C SER A 202 -11.73 -13.92 -28.87
N PRO A 203 -12.60 -13.76 -27.86
CA PRO A 203 -13.50 -14.82 -27.44
C PRO A 203 -14.51 -15.11 -28.55
N PHE A 204 -14.28 -16.16 -29.33
CA PHE A 204 -15.27 -16.63 -30.30
C PHE A 204 -16.40 -17.34 -29.53
N VAL A 205 -17.63 -17.17 -30.00
CA VAL A 205 -18.78 -17.91 -29.51
C VAL A 205 -18.63 -19.37 -30.00
N PRO A 206 -18.52 -20.36 -29.10
CA PRO A 206 -18.35 -21.77 -29.46
C PRO A 206 -19.43 -22.25 -30.44
N LEU A 207 -19.05 -23.03 -31.46
CA LEU A 207 -19.96 -23.49 -32.53
C LEU A 207 -21.14 -24.34 -32.03
N ASP A 208 -20.99 -24.95 -30.86
CA ASP A 208 -22.00 -25.71 -30.12
C ASP A 208 -22.90 -24.85 -29.23
N SER A 209 -22.70 -23.53 -29.21
CA SER A 209 -23.53 -22.60 -28.45
C SER A 209 -24.97 -22.53 -28.99
N TRP A 210 -25.92 -22.53 -28.06
CA TRP A 210 -27.35 -22.37 -28.31
C TRP A 210 -27.72 -21.07 -29.05
N VAL A 211 -26.81 -20.09 -29.06
CA VAL A 211 -27.00 -18.81 -29.76
C VAL A 211 -27.20 -19.05 -31.25
N TYR A 212 -26.41 -19.94 -31.87
CA TYR A 212 -26.52 -20.18 -33.30
C TYR A 212 -27.85 -20.79 -33.73
N SER A 213 -28.37 -21.75 -32.95
CA SER A 213 -29.67 -22.38 -33.24
C SER A 213 -30.84 -21.40 -33.05
N THR A 214 -30.71 -20.45 -32.14
CA THR A 214 -31.70 -19.39 -31.93
C THR A 214 -31.75 -18.44 -33.14
N PHE A 215 -30.59 -18.02 -33.64
CA PHE A 215 -30.52 -17.17 -34.84
C PHE A 215 -30.97 -17.89 -36.11
N GLU A 216 -30.71 -19.19 -36.24
CA GLU A 216 -31.24 -20.01 -37.34
C GLU A 216 -32.77 -20.05 -37.34
N ARG A 217 -33.39 -20.20 -36.16
CA ARG A 217 -34.86 -20.15 -36.02
C ARG A 217 -35.42 -18.78 -36.37
N LEU A 218 -34.78 -17.70 -35.93
CA LEU A 218 -35.20 -16.33 -36.26
C LEU A 218 -35.03 -16.03 -37.75
N ALA A 219 -33.96 -16.51 -38.38
CA ALA A 219 -33.75 -16.39 -39.81
C ALA A 219 -34.77 -17.20 -40.61
N ALA A 220 -35.11 -18.41 -40.15
CA ALA A 220 -36.15 -19.25 -40.75
C ALA A 220 -37.55 -18.58 -40.66
N LEU A 221 -37.84 -17.90 -39.55
CA LEU A 221 -39.04 -17.09 -39.37
C LEU A 221 -38.99 -15.72 -40.06
N ARG A 222 -37.91 -15.43 -40.81
CA ARG A 222 -37.64 -14.16 -41.51
C ARG A 222 -37.60 -12.91 -40.63
N TYR A 223 -37.32 -13.06 -39.33
CA TYR A 223 -37.07 -11.94 -38.43
C TYR A 223 -35.63 -11.40 -38.53
N VAL A 224 -34.67 -12.22 -38.96
CA VAL A 224 -33.25 -11.84 -39.08
C VAL A 224 -32.70 -12.29 -40.43
N SER A 225 -31.74 -11.55 -41.00
CA SER A 225 -31.08 -11.91 -42.26
C SER A 225 -30.26 -13.19 -42.12
N SER A 226 -30.37 -14.10 -43.09
CA SER A 226 -29.54 -15.31 -43.14
C SER A 226 -28.06 -15.02 -43.40
N ALA A 227 -27.71 -13.82 -43.89
CA ALA A 227 -26.33 -13.43 -44.17
C ALA A 227 -25.46 -13.43 -42.90
N ILE A 228 -26.03 -13.13 -41.74
CA ILE A 228 -25.29 -13.08 -40.47
C ILE A 228 -24.78 -14.47 -40.05
N LEU A 229 -25.49 -15.55 -40.44
CA LEU A 229 -25.11 -16.93 -40.18
C LEU A 229 -23.87 -17.38 -40.97
N GLY A 230 -23.49 -16.65 -42.03
CA GLY A 230 -22.27 -16.91 -42.79
C GLY A 230 -20.99 -16.40 -42.10
N LEU A 231 -21.12 -15.61 -41.02
CA LEU A 231 -20.00 -15.02 -40.29
C LEU A 231 -19.54 -15.87 -39.09
N LYS A 232 -20.09 -17.08 -38.90
CA LYS A 232 -19.70 -17.97 -37.80
C LYS A 232 -18.23 -18.46 -37.99
N PRO A 233 -17.43 -18.59 -36.92
CA PRO A 233 -17.77 -18.28 -35.53
C PRO A 233 -17.73 -16.77 -35.25
N TRP A 234 -18.76 -16.27 -34.56
CA TRP A 234 -18.82 -14.86 -34.17
C TRP A 234 -17.90 -14.57 -32.99
N THR A 235 -17.23 -13.43 -33.00
CA THR A 235 -16.55 -12.91 -31.80
C THR A 235 -17.58 -12.34 -30.83
N ARG A 236 -17.36 -12.50 -29.53
CA ARG A 236 -18.12 -11.83 -28.46
C ARG A 236 -17.97 -10.32 -28.53
#